data_AF-A0A7S1D751-F1
#
_entry.id   AF-A0A7S1D751-F1
#
_cell.length_a   1.000
_cell.length_b   1.000
_cell.length_c   1.000
_cell.angle_alpha   90.00
_cell.angle_beta   90.00
_cell.angle_gamma   90.00
#
_symmetry.space_group_name_H-M   'P 1'
#
loop_
_entity.id
_entity.type
_entity.pdbx_description
1 polymer ?
#
loop_
_entity_poly.entity_id
_entity_poly.type
_entity_poly.pdbx_seq_one_letter_code
_entity_poly.pdbx_strand_id
1 'polypeptide(L)'
;RIFKSKNPTRTFQDMLDNIFLPMFEATLHPEQHPEVAELLKHVVGLDSVDDEGAQEDVCHHECPFDWAKETNPSYWWQLYFIWANLEVLNRLRHAQGLNTIAFRPHAGETGDPMHLASTYLLCPSINHGVNLHNQVSLQYLYYLDQIGLSVSPLSNNFLFRKIASNPFPKLFRRGLNVTLSTDDPLLFHMSDDALLEEYAVARASFDLSMTDVQEIARNSVLQSGFEHELKQEWLGKEYHKGVTFCDERKTHVPLIRAKYRAEHLAIEHMLVHLIAAGKTEEVLTEMKVQFGLARDAHRQILLDNFDTVPSFPEQGQL
;
A
#
# COMPACT_ATOMS: atom_id res chain seq x y z
N ARG A 1 11.78 -21.67 11.47
CA ARG A 1 11.86 -22.45 12.75
C ARG A 1 10.78 -23.53 12.96
N ILE A 2 9.48 -23.21 13.00
CA ILE A 2 8.41 -24.18 13.42
C ILE A 2 8.26 -25.37 12.48
N PHE A 3 8.28 -25.16 11.16
CA PHE A 3 8.16 -26.26 10.19
C PHE A 3 9.41 -27.15 10.13
N LYS A 4 10.57 -26.56 10.40
CA LYS A 4 11.87 -27.23 10.52
C LYS A 4 11.96 -28.15 11.73
N SER A 5 11.43 -27.74 12.89
CA SER A 5 11.45 -28.59 14.10
C SER A 5 10.64 -29.88 13.92
N LYS A 6 9.63 -29.88 13.03
CA LYS A 6 8.87 -31.06 12.65
C LYS A 6 9.54 -31.92 11.57
N ASN A 7 10.28 -31.30 10.66
CA ASN A 7 11.06 -32.02 9.66
C ASN A 7 12.37 -31.25 9.32
N PRO A 8 13.53 -31.70 9.84
CA PRO A 8 14.81 -31.01 9.67
C PRO A 8 15.29 -30.90 8.22
N THR A 9 14.83 -31.77 7.31
CA THR A 9 15.28 -31.77 5.91
C THR A 9 14.58 -30.74 5.05
N ARG A 10 13.52 -30.10 5.55
CA ARG A 10 12.81 -29.06 4.78
C ARG A 10 13.71 -27.88 4.48
N THR A 11 13.51 -27.24 3.36
CA THR A 11 14.21 -26.04 2.88
C THR A 11 13.20 -24.91 2.73
N PHE A 12 13.67 -23.70 2.42
CA PHE A 12 12.74 -22.63 2.07
C PHE A 12 12.02 -22.92 0.75
N GLN A 13 12.66 -23.65 -0.18
CA GLN A 13 12.01 -24.09 -1.41
C GLN A 13 10.74 -24.90 -1.13
N ASP A 14 10.76 -25.81 -0.16
CA ASP A 14 9.57 -26.61 0.17
C ASP A 14 8.39 -25.72 0.58
N MET A 15 8.64 -24.58 1.23
CA MET A 15 7.58 -23.62 1.57
C MET A 15 7.01 -22.97 0.31
N LEU A 16 7.88 -22.53 -0.60
CA LEU A 16 7.47 -21.95 -1.88
C LEU A 16 6.67 -22.95 -2.71
N ASP A 17 7.11 -24.21 -2.77
CA ASP A 17 6.44 -25.28 -3.49
C ASP A 17 5.04 -25.55 -2.92
N ASN A 18 4.91 -25.60 -1.60
CA ASN A 18 3.61 -25.81 -0.94
C ASN A 18 2.61 -24.67 -1.17
N ILE A 19 3.08 -23.46 -1.48
CA ILE A 19 2.23 -22.31 -1.78
C ILE A 19 1.93 -22.26 -3.29
N PHE A 20 2.98 -22.22 -4.11
CA PHE A 20 2.85 -21.85 -5.51
C PHE A 20 2.58 -23.03 -6.45
N LEU A 21 3.08 -24.25 -6.18
CA LEU A 21 2.78 -25.38 -7.07
C LEU A 21 1.27 -25.65 -7.17
N PRO A 22 0.50 -25.73 -6.06
CA PRO A 22 -0.96 -25.90 -6.15
C PRO A 22 -1.66 -24.77 -6.91
N MET A 23 -1.16 -23.53 -6.80
CA MET A 23 -1.72 -22.38 -7.50
C MET A 23 -1.43 -22.43 -9.01
N PHE A 24 -0.22 -22.85 -9.40
CA PHE A 24 0.15 -23.06 -10.80
C PHE A 24 -0.64 -24.21 -11.41
N GLU A 25 -0.70 -25.35 -10.72
CA GLU A 25 -1.46 -26.52 -11.17
C GLU A 25 -2.94 -26.20 -11.35
N ALA A 26 -3.56 -25.50 -10.39
CA ALA A 26 -4.96 -25.09 -10.50
C ALA A 26 -5.22 -24.03 -11.58
N THR A 27 -4.20 -23.25 -11.96
CA THR A 27 -4.29 -22.28 -13.06
C THR A 27 -4.13 -22.98 -14.42
N LEU A 28 -3.21 -23.93 -14.55
CA LEU A 28 -2.95 -24.66 -15.80
C LEU A 28 -3.98 -25.76 -16.08
N HIS A 29 -4.43 -26.44 -15.03
CA HIS A 29 -5.29 -27.62 -15.07
C HIS A 29 -6.45 -27.49 -14.07
N PRO A 30 -7.36 -26.50 -14.25
CA PRO A 30 -8.44 -26.24 -13.32
C PRO A 30 -9.38 -27.43 -13.13
N GLU A 31 -9.51 -28.31 -14.14
CA GLU A 31 -10.31 -29.53 -14.07
C GLU A 31 -9.74 -30.58 -13.11
N GLN A 32 -8.42 -30.57 -12.86
CA GLN A 32 -7.74 -31.47 -11.93
C GLN A 32 -7.75 -30.92 -10.49
N HIS A 33 -7.88 -29.60 -10.33
CA HIS A 33 -7.88 -28.90 -9.04
C HIS A 33 -9.07 -27.92 -8.91
N PRO A 34 -10.32 -28.38 -9.04
CA PRO A 34 -11.49 -27.50 -9.19
C PRO A 34 -11.73 -26.61 -7.97
N GLU A 35 -11.50 -27.12 -6.75
CA GLU A 35 -11.71 -26.36 -5.52
C GLU A 35 -10.70 -25.21 -5.38
N VAL A 36 -9.42 -25.47 -5.70
CA VAL A 36 -8.37 -24.44 -5.66
C VAL A 36 -8.57 -23.43 -6.79
N ALA A 37 -8.94 -23.89 -7.99
CA ALA A 37 -9.23 -23.01 -9.11
C ALA A 37 -10.40 -22.06 -8.81
N GLU A 38 -11.45 -22.56 -8.14
CA GLU A 38 -12.56 -21.73 -7.68
C GLU A 38 -12.13 -20.76 -6.58
N LEU A 39 -11.40 -21.23 -5.56
CA LEU A 39 -10.88 -20.37 -4.49
C LEU A 39 -10.07 -19.19 -5.05
N LEU A 40 -9.18 -19.45 -6.02
CA LEU A 40 -8.31 -18.42 -6.59
C LEU A 40 -9.07 -17.32 -7.35
N LYS A 41 -10.33 -17.54 -7.74
CA LYS A 41 -11.17 -16.47 -8.30
C LYS A 41 -11.53 -15.41 -7.26
N HIS A 42 -11.61 -15.81 -5.99
CA HIS A 42 -12.00 -14.95 -4.87
C HIS A 42 -10.80 -14.41 -4.08
N VAL A 43 -9.60 -14.97 -4.30
CA VAL A 43 -8.36 -14.46 -3.69
C VAL A 43 -7.88 -13.24 -4.44
N VAL A 44 -7.74 -12.12 -3.72
CA VAL A 44 -7.34 -10.82 -4.29
C VAL A 44 -5.98 -10.33 -3.80
N GLY A 45 -5.45 -10.94 -2.73
CA GLY A 45 -4.18 -10.54 -2.14
C GLY A 45 -3.47 -11.70 -1.47
N LEU A 46 -2.13 -11.62 -1.48
CA LEU A 46 -1.25 -12.46 -0.70
C LEU A 46 -0.55 -11.58 0.33
N ASP A 47 -0.62 -11.96 1.59
CA ASP A 47 -0.04 -11.25 2.71
C ASP A 47 0.94 -12.17 3.44
N SER A 48 2.13 -11.64 3.72
CA SER A 48 3.18 -12.35 4.46
C SER A 48 3.29 -11.72 5.84
N VAL A 49 3.28 -12.58 6.87
CA VAL A 49 3.20 -12.17 8.28
C VAL A 49 4.16 -12.98 9.14
N ASP A 50 4.73 -12.35 10.16
CA ASP A 50 5.34 -12.94 11.36
C ASP A 50 5.64 -11.79 12.35
N ASP A 51 6.24 -12.08 13.51
CA ASP A 51 6.84 -11.06 14.37
C ASP A 51 8.00 -10.36 13.61
N GLU A 52 7.75 -9.17 13.06
CA GLU A 52 8.74 -8.37 12.31
C GLU A 52 9.97 -8.01 13.14
N GLY A 53 9.90 -8.07 14.48
CA GLY A 53 11.01 -7.83 15.39
C GLY A 53 11.89 -9.05 15.65
N ALA A 54 11.51 -10.22 15.11
CA ALA A 54 12.26 -11.45 15.29
C ALA A 54 13.65 -11.37 14.63
N GLN A 55 14.59 -12.14 15.19
CA GLN A 55 15.94 -12.21 14.65
C GLN A 55 15.94 -12.90 13.28
N GLU A 56 16.52 -12.23 12.29
CA GLU A 56 16.71 -12.72 10.93
C GLU A 56 18.19 -12.99 10.65
N ASP A 57 18.48 -14.00 9.84
CA ASP A 57 19.83 -14.23 9.33
C ASP A 57 20.06 -13.45 8.04
N VAL A 58 21.23 -12.82 7.94
CA VAL A 58 21.65 -12.09 6.74
C VAL A 58 21.75 -13.06 5.57
N CYS A 59 20.95 -12.80 4.54
CA CYS A 59 21.01 -13.52 3.28
C CYS A 59 21.96 -12.83 2.31
N HIS A 60 22.68 -13.62 1.51
CA HIS A 60 23.46 -13.13 0.39
C HIS A 60 22.82 -13.58 -0.93
N HIS A 61 23.38 -14.64 -1.53
CA HIS A 61 22.95 -15.17 -2.83
C HIS A 61 22.55 -16.65 -2.74
N GLU A 62 22.21 -17.13 -1.54
CA GLU A 62 21.80 -18.51 -1.32
C GLU A 62 20.47 -18.79 -2.05
N CYS A 63 20.41 -19.95 -2.71
CA CYS A 63 19.20 -20.42 -3.37
C CYS A 63 18.19 -20.91 -2.33
N PRO A 64 16.87 -20.84 -2.56
CA PRO A 64 15.89 -21.39 -1.63
C PRO A 64 16.07 -22.88 -1.28
N PHE A 65 16.63 -23.65 -2.21
CA PHE A 65 17.02 -25.04 -2.02
C PHE A 65 18.15 -25.21 -0.99
N ASP A 66 19.03 -24.23 -0.87
CA ASP A 66 20.19 -24.29 0.03
C ASP A 66 19.85 -23.77 1.43
N TRP A 67 18.72 -23.06 1.59
CA TRP A 67 18.31 -22.54 2.89
C TRP A 67 17.69 -23.63 3.77
N ALA A 68 18.58 -24.41 4.40
CA ALA A 68 18.26 -25.45 5.37
C ALA A 68 18.57 -25.04 6.82
N LYS A 69 18.80 -23.76 7.10
CA LYS A 69 19.05 -23.25 8.46
C LYS A 69 17.75 -23.27 9.29
N GLU A 70 17.86 -23.32 10.62
CA GLU A 70 16.67 -23.27 11.52
C GLU A 70 16.10 -21.85 11.66
N THR A 71 17.00 -20.87 11.56
CA THR A 71 16.75 -19.43 11.52
C THR A 71 16.02 -19.04 10.24
N ASN A 72 15.15 -18.04 10.36
CA ASN A 72 14.47 -17.50 9.20
C ASN A 72 15.48 -16.66 8.37
N PRO A 73 15.41 -16.74 7.03
CA PRO A 73 16.18 -15.84 6.18
C PRO A 73 15.69 -14.40 6.37
N SER A 74 16.52 -13.43 5.95
CA SER A 74 16.14 -12.02 5.94
C SER A 74 14.80 -11.81 5.23
N TYR A 75 13.93 -10.98 5.78
CA TYR A 75 12.57 -10.86 5.28
C TYR A 75 12.52 -10.34 3.84
N TRP A 76 13.39 -9.38 3.48
CA TRP A 76 13.50 -8.91 2.09
C TRP A 76 13.80 -10.04 1.09
N TRP A 77 14.57 -11.05 1.50
CA TRP A 77 14.91 -12.20 0.67
C TRP A 77 13.69 -13.11 0.51
N GLN A 78 12.91 -13.30 1.59
CA GLN A 78 11.64 -14.03 1.55
C GLN A 78 10.63 -13.34 0.61
N LEU A 79 10.46 -12.02 0.78
CA LEU A 79 9.60 -11.20 -0.05
C LEU A 79 9.95 -11.30 -1.53
N TYR A 80 11.24 -11.30 -1.88
CA TYR A 80 11.67 -11.46 -3.27
C TYR A 80 11.20 -12.78 -3.89
N PHE A 81 11.40 -13.92 -3.21
CA PHE A 81 11.00 -15.21 -3.78
C PHE A 81 9.48 -15.40 -3.82
N ILE A 82 8.76 -14.85 -2.84
CA ILE A 82 7.29 -14.83 -2.87
C ILE A 82 6.81 -13.96 -4.05
N TRP A 83 7.34 -12.74 -4.18
CA TRP A 83 7.01 -11.83 -5.26
C TRP A 83 7.33 -12.43 -6.64
N ALA A 84 8.51 -13.03 -6.81
CA ALA A 84 8.94 -13.58 -8.11
C ALA A 84 8.03 -14.71 -8.59
N ASN A 85 7.64 -15.62 -7.69
CA ASN A 85 6.68 -16.68 -8.02
C ASN A 85 5.28 -16.11 -8.31
N LEU A 86 4.83 -15.15 -7.50
CA LEU A 86 3.52 -14.52 -7.66
C LEU A 86 3.42 -13.73 -8.97
N GLU A 87 4.48 -13.03 -9.38
CA GLU A 87 4.55 -12.29 -10.65
C GLU A 87 4.45 -13.23 -11.85
N VAL A 88 5.17 -14.36 -11.84
CA VAL A 88 5.07 -15.37 -12.91
C VAL A 88 3.65 -15.98 -12.95
N LEU A 89 3.08 -16.29 -11.79
CA LEU A 89 1.71 -16.78 -11.69
C LEU A 89 0.70 -15.76 -12.22
N ASN A 90 0.82 -14.49 -11.82
CA ASN A 90 -0.06 -13.41 -12.26
C ASN A 90 0.01 -13.19 -13.77
N ARG A 91 1.20 -13.28 -14.38
CA ARG A 91 1.35 -13.20 -15.84
C ARG A 91 0.63 -14.36 -16.54
N LEU A 92 0.74 -15.57 -16.01
CA LEU A 92 0.03 -16.74 -16.53
C LEU A 92 -1.49 -16.57 -16.41
N ARG A 93 -1.97 -16.20 -15.22
CA ARG A 93 -3.39 -15.97 -14.95
C ARG A 93 -3.97 -14.88 -15.86
N HIS A 94 -3.28 -13.75 -15.98
CA HIS A 94 -3.66 -12.66 -16.86
C HIS A 94 -3.71 -13.10 -18.33
N ALA A 95 -2.72 -13.86 -18.81
CA ALA A 95 -2.70 -14.38 -20.17
C ALA A 95 -3.89 -15.32 -20.48
N GLN A 96 -4.47 -15.96 -19.46
CA GLN A 96 -5.67 -16.79 -19.56
C GLN A 96 -6.97 -16.02 -19.29
N GLY A 97 -6.91 -14.69 -19.07
CA GLY A 97 -8.08 -13.87 -18.75
C GLY A 97 -8.63 -14.09 -17.33
N LEU A 98 -7.82 -14.62 -16.41
CA LEU A 98 -8.16 -14.80 -15.00
C LEU A 98 -7.75 -13.59 -14.16
N ASN A 99 -8.32 -13.45 -12.95
CA ASN A 99 -7.92 -12.43 -11.99
C ASN A 99 -6.47 -12.64 -11.52
N THR A 100 -5.83 -11.54 -11.13
CA THR A 100 -4.50 -11.54 -10.50
C THR A 100 -4.60 -11.33 -8.99
N ILE A 101 -3.51 -11.62 -8.30
CA ILE A 101 -3.42 -11.56 -6.84
C ILE A 101 -2.36 -10.52 -6.49
N ALA A 102 -2.75 -9.48 -5.73
CA ALA A 102 -1.83 -8.41 -5.35
C ALA A 102 -0.92 -8.85 -4.19
N PHE A 103 0.36 -8.52 -4.22
CA PHE A 103 1.24 -8.74 -3.06
C PHE A 103 1.07 -7.59 -2.05
N ARG A 104 0.64 -7.90 -0.83
CA ARG A 104 0.31 -6.91 0.21
C ARG A 104 0.83 -7.35 1.58
N PRO A 105 2.15 -7.47 1.77
CA PRO A 105 2.72 -8.00 3.00
C PRO A 105 2.55 -7.04 4.19
N HIS A 106 2.60 -7.60 5.40
CA HIS A 106 2.91 -6.84 6.61
C HIS A 106 4.37 -6.39 6.54
N ALA A 107 4.59 -5.08 6.73
CA ALA A 107 5.93 -4.53 6.79
C ALA A 107 5.99 -3.18 7.51
N GLY A 108 7.06 -2.98 8.26
CA GLY A 108 7.35 -1.73 8.93
C GLY A 108 6.38 -1.45 10.08
N GLU A 109 5.82 -2.48 10.69
CA GLU A 109 5.25 -2.40 12.02
C GLU A 109 6.35 -2.29 13.08
N THR A 110 7.28 -3.23 13.03
CA THR A 110 8.53 -3.25 13.79
C THR A 110 9.70 -3.52 12.83
N GLY A 111 10.71 -4.30 13.24
CA GLY A 111 11.73 -4.81 12.32
C GLY A 111 12.71 -3.81 11.69
N ASP A 112 13.43 -4.32 10.69
CA ASP A 112 14.51 -3.63 9.99
C ASP A 112 13.96 -2.67 8.90
N PRO A 113 14.51 -1.45 8.74
CA PRO A 113 14.10 -0.53 7.67
C PRO A 113 14.14 -1.12 6.25
N MET A 114 14.95 -2.16 6.01
CA MET A 114 15.03 -2.86 4.74
C MET A 114 13.72 -3.59 4.37
N HIS A 115 12.88 -3.92 5.35
CA HIS A 115 11.53 -4.45 5.10
C HIS A 115 10.73 -3.43 4.27
N LEU A 116 10.75 -2.15 4.66
CA LEU A 116 10.06 -1.07 3.95
C LEU A 116 10.68 -0.78 2.57
N ALA A 117 12.00 -0.87 2.45
CA ALA A 117 12.69 -0.64 1.18
C ALA A 117 12.41 -1.76 0.17
N SER A 118 12.38 -3.01 0.62
CA SER A 118 12.06 -4.15 -0.24
C SER A 118 10.60 -4.18 -0.65
N THR A 119 9.66 -3.90 0.26
CA THR A 119 8.24 -3.82 -0.11
C THR A 119 7.93 -2.67 -1.05
N TYR A 120 8.61 -1.53 -0.93
CA TYR A 120 8.50 -0.42 -1.90
C TYR A 120 8.78 -0.87 -3.34
N LEU A 121 9.81 -1.71 -3.52
CA LEU A 121 10.22 -2.18 -4.85
C LEU A 121 9.29 -3.28 -5.41
N LEU A 122 8.65 -4.05 -4.53
CA LEU A 122 7.98 -5.29 -4.89
C LEU A 122 6.45 -5.21 -4.82
N CYS A 123 5.89 -4.29 -4.04
CA CYS A 123 4.50 -4.34 -3.62
C CYS A 123 3.76 -3.02 -3.88
N PRO A 124 2.51 -3.06 -4.40
CA PRO A 124 1.68 -1.86 -4.58
C PRO A 124 1.11 -1.30 -3.27
N SER A 125 1.09 -2.10 -2.20
CA SER A 125 0.61 -1.69 -0.87
C SER A 125 1.17 -2.60 0.21
N ILE A 126 1.17 -2.15 1.45
CA ILE A 126 1.57 -2.91 2.64
C ILE A 126 0.58 -2.73 3.79
N ASN A 127 0.59 -3.67 4.72
CA ASN A 127 -0.06 -3.52 6.02
C ASN A 127 0.94 -2.92 7.03
N HIS A 128 0.44 -2.02 7.88
CA HIS A 128 1.17 -1.13 8.79
C HIS A 128 1.95 0.02 8.13
N GLY A 129 3.26 -0.17 7.88
CA GLY A 129 4.14 0.92 7.44
C GLY A 129 4.41 2.01 8.49
N VAL A 130 4.09 1.78 9.76
CA VAL A 130 4.23 2.81 10.82
C VAL A 130 5.68 3.23 11.05
N ASN A 131 6.69 2.42 10.72
CA ASN A 131 8.10 2.78 10.84
C ASN A 131 8.62 3.68 9.71
N LEU A 132 7.81 3.96 8.67
CA LEU A 132 8.13 4.98 7.67
C LEU A 132 8.32 6.36 8.30
N HIS A 133 7.78 6.64 9.49
CA HIS A 133 8.01 7.92 10.16
C HIS A 133 9.48 8.17 10.55
N ASN A 134 10.28 7.11 10.66
CA ASN A 134 11.72 7.16 10.95
C ASN A 134 12.58 7.23 9.68
N GLN A 135 12.00 6.97 8.50
CA GLN A 135 12.71 6.85 7.24
C GLN A 135 12.26 7.93 6.27
N VAL A 136 12.88 9.12 6.35
CA VAL A 136 12.44 10.30 5.57
C VAL A 136 12.44 10.05 4.07
N SER A 137 13.50 9.43 3.54
CA SER A 137 13.63 9.15 2.10
C SER A 137 12.59 8.13 1.63
N LEU A 138 12.44 7.00 2.33
CA LEU A 138 11.43 5.99 1.99
C LEU A 138 10.03 6.57 2.08
N GLN A 139 9.73 7.33 3.12
CA GLN A 139 8.42 7.97 3.24
C GLN A 139 8.09 8.87 2.05
N TYR A 140 9.08 9.61 1.53
CA TYR A 140 8.88 10.45 0.36
C TYR A 140 8.66 9.61 -0.91
N LEU A 141 9.38 8.50 -1.08
CA LEU A 141 9.15 7.57 -2.19
C LEU A 141 7.75 6.93 -2.14
N TYR A 142 7.31 6.46 -0.97
CA TYR A 142 5.94 5.95 -0.78
C TYR A 142 4.87 6.99 -1.09
N TYR A 143 5.16 8.26 -0.79
CA TYR A 143 4.27 9.37 -1.17
C TYR A 143 4.25 9.60 -2.68
N LEU A 144 5.40 9.67 -3.35
CA LEU A 144 5.45 9.92 -4.78
C LEU A 144 4.72 8.84 -5.58
N ASP A 145 4.97 7.58 -5.25
CA ASP A 145 4.37 6.44 -5.97
C ASP A 145 3.00 6.04 -5.41
N GLN A 146 2.53 6.74 -4.38
CA GLN A 146 1.23 6.51 -3.73
C GLN A 146 1.02 5.05 -3.30
N ILE A 147 2.08 4.41 -2.80
CA ILE A 147 2.04 3.05 -2.25
C ILE A 147 1.08 3.01 -1.06
N GLY A 148 0.12 2.08 -1.10
CA GLY A 148 -0.94 1.98 -0.10
C GLY A 148 -0.42 1.52 1.26
N LEU A 149 -0.86 2.18 2.34
CA LEU A 149 -0.57 1.80 3.72
C LEU A 149 -1.88 1.53 4.47
N SER A 150 -2.15 0.28 4.83
CA SER A 150 -3.27 -0.05 5.71
C SER A 150 -2.81 -0.06 7.16
N VAL A 151 -3.19 0.97 7.93
CA VAL A 151 -2.72 1.17 9.30
C VAL A 151 -3.81 0.77 10.29
N SER A 152 -3.42 0.09 11.37
CA SER A 152 -4.34 -0.32 12.45
C SER A 152 -3.98 0.36 13.79
N PRO A 153 -4.34 1.64 14.00
CA PRO A 153 -3.98 2.39 15.20
C PRO A 153 -4.32 1.73 16.54
N LEU A 154 -5.49 1.06 16.68
CA LEU A 154 -5.86 0.38 17.92
C LEU A 154 -4.98 -0.83 18.22
N SER A 155 -4.70 -1.67 17.21
CA SER A 155 -3.73 -2.77 17.33
C SER A 155 -2.35 -2.24 17.75
N ASN A 156 -1.83 -1.23 17.04
CA ASN A 156 -0.54 -0.64 17.37
C ASN A 156 -0.50 -0.08 18.81
N ASN A 157 -1.61 0.52 19.26
CA ASN A 157 -1.77 1.04 20.62
C ASN A 157 -1.74 -0.05 21.68
N PHE A 158 -2.35 -1.20 21.40
CA PHE A 158 -2.35 -2.33 22.32
C PHE A 158 -0.96 -2.97 22.43
N LEU A 159 -0.25 -3.13 21.31
CA LEU A 159 0.98 -3.92 21.26
C LEU A 159 2.25 -3.13 21.64
N PHE A 160 2.52 -1.98 21.02
CA PHE A 160 3.85 -1.34 21.13
C PHE A 160 3.89 0.19 21.00
N ARG A 161 2.81 0.87 20.62
CA ARG A 161 2.81 2.31 20.35
C ARG A 161 1.51 3.01 20.71
N LYS A 162 1.53 3.77 21.80
CA LYS A 162 0.39 4.62 22.23
C LYS A 162 -0.22 5.40 21.07
N ILE A 163 -1.56 5.47 21.04
CA ILE A 163 -2.32 6.10 19.97
C ILE A 163 -1.87 7.54 19.68
N ALA A 164 -1.62 8.35 20.71
CA ALA A 164 -1.16 9.74 20.56
C ALA A 164 0.20 9.87 19.85
N SER A 165 1.02 8.82 19.87
CA SER A 165 2.32 8.75 19.21
C SER A 165 2.27 8.02 17.86
N ASN A 166 1.08 7.57 17.43
CA ASN A 166 0.94 6.90 16.14
C ASN A 166 1.25 7.91 15.00
N PRO A 167 2.04 7.53 13.99
CA PRO A 167 2.42 8.43 12.91
C PRO A 167 1.31 8.64 11.87
N PHE A 168 0.22 7.86 11.91
CA PHE A 168 -0.93 7.98 10.99
C PHE A 168 -1.33 9.42 10.67
N PRO A 169 -1.63 10.32 11.64
CA PRO A 169 -2.01 11.70 11.35
C PRO A 169 -0.93 12.48 10.58
N LYS A 170 0.36 12.19 10.80
CA LYS A 170 1.46 12.84 10.09
C LYS A 170 1.55 12.32 8.65
N LEU A 171 1.44 11.01 8.45
CA LEU A 171 1.46 10.39 7.12
C LEU A 171 0.26 10.84 6.28
N PHE A 172 -0.94 10.84 6.87
CA PHE A 172 -2.16 11.33 6.23
C PHE A 172 -2.06 12.80 5.83
N ARG A 173 -1.60 13.68 6.72
CA ARG A 173 -1.44 15.12 6.40
C ARG A 173 -0.43 15.35 5.27
N ARG A 174 0.64 14.55 5.21
CA ARG A 174 1.62 14.58 4.12
C ARG A 174 1.08 14.07 2.77
N GLY A 175 -0.08 13.40 2.77
CA GLY A 175 -0.72 12.92 1.55
C GLY A 175 -0.24 11.55 1.11
N LEU A 176 0.35 10.77 2.01
CA LEU A 176 0.53 9.34 1.75
C LEU A 176 -0.82 8.66 1.61
N ASN A 177 -0.86 7.62 0.78
CA ASN A 177 -2.03 6.80 0.53
C ASN A 177 -2.31 5.88 1.73
N VAL A 178 -2.83 6.44 2.82
CA VAL A 178 -3.08 5.72 4.08
C VAL A 178 -4.56 5.40 4.28
N THR A 179 -4.82 4.24 4.86
CA THR A 179 -6.16 3.75 5.21
C THR A 179 -6.17 3.23 6.65
N LEU A 180 -7.37 3.03 7.20
CA LEU A 180 -7.57 2.42 8.51
C LEU A 180 -8.04 0.97 8.35
N SER A 181 -7.46 0.08 9.15
CA SER A 181 -7.81 -1.34 9.27
C SER A 181 -7.90 -1.77 10.74
N THR A 182 -8.48 -2.93 10.96
CA THR A 182 -8.73 -3.47 12.31
C THR A 182 -7.64 -4.41 12.82
N ASP A 183 -6.85 -5.00 11.93
CA ASP A 183 -5.91 -6.09 12.27
C ASP A 183 -6.67 -7.32 12.83
N ASP A 184 -6.64 -7.55 14.14
CA ASP A 184 -7.37 -8.60 14.85
C ASP A 184 -8.58 -8.05 15.66
N PRO A 185 -9.77 -7.84 15.04
CA PRO A 185 -10.97 -7.36 15.72
C PRO A 185 -11.29 -8.05 17.04
N LEU A 186 -11.11 -9.37 17.10
CA LEU A 186 -11.44 -10.17 18.27
C LEU A 186 -10.54 -9.84 19.48
N LEU A 187 -9.34 -9.34 19.23
CA LEU A 187 -8.35 -9.04 20.25
C LEU A 187 -8.37 -7.57 20.68
N PHE A 188 -8.56 -6.65 19.72
CA PHE A 188 -8.31 -5.22 19.95
C PHE A 188 -9.58 -4.36 20.04
N HIS A 189 -10.73 -4.87 19.63
CA HIS A 189 -11.98 -4.12 19.55
C HIS A 189 -13.01 -4.63 20.56
N MET A 190 -13.83 -3.71 21.06
CA MET A 190 -14.85 -4.01 22.08
C MET A 190 -16.28 -3.91 21.54
N SER A 191 -16.45 -3.29 20.38
CA SER A 191 -17.75 -3.14 19.73
C SER A 191 -18.01 -4.25 18.71
N ASP A 192 -19.29 -4.47 18.40
CA ASP A 192 -19.71 -5.40 17.35
C ASP A 192 -19.27 -4.92 15.94
N ASP A 193 -19.08 -3.60 15.77
CA ASP A 193 -18.64 -2.97 14.52
C ASP A 193 -17.18 -2.48 14.63
N ALA A 194 -16.24 -3.42 14.73
CA ALA A 194 -14.81 -3.15 14.97
C ALA A 194 -14.20 -2.07 14.04
N LEU A 195 -14.50 -2.12 12.74
CA LEU A 195 -13.99 -1.12 11.81
C LEU A 195 -14.57 0.27 12.08
N LEU A 196 -15.85 0.36 12.45
CA LEU A 196 -16.47 1.65 12.80
C LEU A 196 -15.87 2.22 14.07
N GLU A 197 -15.56 1.37 15.05
CA GLU A 197 -14.80 1.74 16.25
C GLU A 197 -13.41 2.28 15.91
N GLU A 198 -12.67 1.63 14.99
CA GLU A 198 -11.36 2.11 14.52
C GLU A 198 -11.47 3.54 13.97
N TYR A 199 -12.43 3.78 13.07
CA TYR A 199 -12.67 5.11 12.49
C TYR A 199 -13.11 6.13 13.54
N ALA A 200 -13.97 5.76 14.48
CA ALA A 200 -14.46 6.64 15.54
C ALA A 200 -13.33 7.06 16.49
N VAL A 201 -12.50 6.10 16.93
CA VAL A 201 -11.36 6.36 17.81
C VAL A 201 -10.28 7.14 17.09
N ALA A 202 -9.94 6.79 15.85
CA ALA A 202 -8.98 7.55 15.04
C ALA A 202 -9.45 8.99 14.82
N ARG A 203 -10.73 9.20 14.51
CA ARG A 203 -11.32 10.53 14.35
C ARG A 203 -11.18 11.36 15.63
N ALA A 204 -11.55 10.79 16.78
CA ALA A 204 -11.49 11.49 18.06
C ALA A 204 -10.05 11.77 18.53
N SER A 205 -9.14 10.81 18.32
CA SER A 205 -7.76 10.89 18.80
C SER A 205 -6.85 11.75 17.93
N PHE A 206 -7.11 11.77 16.62
CA PHE A 206 -6.29 12.50 15.63
C PHE A 206 -6.91 13.81 15.15
N ASP A 207 -8.09 14.16 15.67
CA ASP A 207 -8.88 15.35 15.29
C ASP A 207 -9.17 15.38 13.78
N LEU A 208 -9.69 14.25 13.25
CA LEU A 208 -10.03 14.13 11.84
C LEU A 208 -11.39 14.77 11.57
N SER A 209 -11.46 15.61 10.54
CA SER A 209 -12.72 16.14 10.03
C SER A 209 -13.53 15.06 9.29
N MET A 210 -14.79 15.35 8.97
CA MET A 210 -15.57 14.42 8.14
C MET A 210 -14.97 14.24 6.74
N THR A 211 -14.42 15.32 6.18
CA THR A 211 -13.68 15.32 4.92
C THR A 211 -12.50 14.34 4.98
N ASP A 212 -11.77 14.31 6.08
CA ASP A 212 -10.63 13.41 6.26
C ASP A 212 -11.08 11.95 6.32
N VAL A 213 -12.15 11.67 7.07
CA VAL A 213 -12.74 10.33 7.17
C VAL A 213 -13.23 9.82 5.81
N GLN A 214 -13.89 10.68 5.03
CA GLN A 214 -14.36 10.35 3.68
C GLN A 214 -13.18 10.08 2.73
N GLU A 215 -12.10 10.85 2.82
CA GLU A 215 -10.88 10.62 2.03
C GLU A 215 -10.22 9.27 2.37
N ILE A 216 -10.10 8.94 3.65
CA ILE A 216 -9.55 7.68 4.13
C ILE A 216 -10.40 6.50 3.64
N ALA A 217 -11.74 6.60 3.74
CA ALA A 217 -12.66 5.57 3.25
C ALA A 217 -12.64 5.44 1.72
N ARG A 218 -12.53 6.54 0.97
CA ARG A 218 -12.34 6.51 -0.49
C ARG A 218 -11.05 5.76 -0.85
N ASN A 219 -9.97 6.05 -0.15
CA ASN A 219 -8.67 5.43 -0.39
C ASN A 219 -8.69 3.92 -0.08
N SER A 220 -9.44 3.48 0.93
CA SER A 220 -9.55 2.04 1.25
C SER A 220 -10.21 1.25 0.13
N VAL A 221 -11.22 1.82 -0.52
CA VAL A 221 -11.84 1.21 -1.71
C VAL A 221 -10.88 1.21 -2.90
N LEU A 222 -10.08 2.26 -3.10
CA LEU A 222 -9.05 2.28 -4.14
C LEU A 222 -8.02 1.16 -3.92
N GLN A 223 -7.53 1.02 -2.69
CA GLN A 223 -6.56 -0.02 -2.29
C GLN A 223 -7.15 -1.43 -2.22
N SER A 224 -8.47 -1.58 -2.18
CA SER A 224 -9.14 -2.88 -2.08
C SER A 224 -8.85 -3.79 -3.28
N GLY A 225 -9.14 -5.08 -3.12
CA GLY A 225 -9.04 -6.07 -4.19
C GLY A 225 -10.31 -6.27 -5.01
N PHE A 226 -11.36 -5.47 -4.76
CA PHE A 226 -12.65 -5.63 -5.44
C PHE A 226 -12.56 -5.39 -6.95
N GLU A 227 -13.49 -6.01 -7.67
CA GLU A 227 -13.63 -5.95 -9.12
C GLU A 227 -13.86 -4.51 -9.62
N HIS A 228 -13.52 -4.29 -10.89
CA HIS A 228 -13.61 -2.99 -11.53
C HIS A 228 -15.03 -2.40 -11.44
N GLU A 229 -16.03 -3.23 -11.68
CA GLU A 229 -17.44 -2.85 -11.73
C GLU A 229 -17.92 -2.33 -10.37
N LEU A 230 -17.56 -3.02 -9.27
CA LEU A 230 -17.89 -2.57 -7.91
C LEU A 230 -17.17 -1.27 -7.56
N LYS A 231 -15.90 -1.13 -7.95
CA LYS A 231 -15.17 0.13 -7.75
C LYS A 231 -15.79 1.28 -8.57
N GLN A 232 -16.29 1.04 -9.78
CA GLN A 232 -17.03 2.05 -10.54
C GLN A 232 -18.35 2.44 -9.87
N GLU A 233 -19.02 1.46 -9.26
CA GLU A 233 -20.25 1.68 -8.50
C GLU A 233 -19.99 2.54 -7.25
N TRP A 234 -18.92 2.28 -6.51
CA TRP A 234 -18.63 2.99 -5.26
C TRP A 234 -17.88 4.31 -5.43
N LEU A 235 -16.99 4.40 -6.42
CA LEU A 235 -16.08 5.55 -6.58
C LEU A 235 -16.39 6.43 -7.80
N GLY A 236 -17.15 5.90 -8.76
CA GLY A 236 -17.46 6.57 -10.03
C GLY A 236 -16.76 5.91 -11.23
N LYS A 237 -17.30 6.15 -12.43
CA LYS A 237 -16.87 5.45 -13.67
C LYS A 237 -15.37 5.60 -13.97
N GLU A 238 -14.82 6.77 -13.68
CA GLU A 238 -13.43 7.14 -13.98
C GLU A 238 -12.49 6.99 -12.78
N TYR A 239 -12.83 6.17 -11.78
CA TYR A 239 -12.03 6.01 -10.56
C TYR A 239 -10.57 5.58 -10.82
N HIS A 240 -10.32 4.90 -11.95
CA HIS A 240 -8.99 4.44 -12.37
C HIS A 240 -7.99 5.58 -12.60
N LYS A 241 -8.46 6.83 -12.75
CA LYS A 241 -7.62 8.03 -12.81
C LYS A 241 -7.03 8.43 -11.44
N GLY A 242 -7.29 7.63 -10.40
CA GLY A 242 -6.63 7.72 -9.10
C GLY A 242 -6.89 9.04 -8.40
N VAL A 243 -5.81 9.72 -7.99
CA VAL A 243 -5.90 11.01 -7.28
C VAL A 243 -6.49 12.14 -8.14
N THR A 244 -6.44 12.02 -9.47
CA THR A 244 -6.88 13.08 -10.40
C THR A 244 -8.39 13.08 -10.67
N PHE A 245 -9.12 12.07 -10.20
CA PHE A 245 -10.56 11.97 -10.35
C PHE A 245 -11.26 11.74 -9.01
N CYS A 246 -12.36 12.45 -8.78
CA CYS A 246 -13.20 12.25 -7.61
C CYS A 246 -14.65 12.50 -7.97
N ASP A 247 -15.52 11.50 -7.78
CA ASP A 247 -16.96 11.69 -7.84
C ASP A 247 -17.46 12.08 -6.43
N GLU A 248 -17.65 13.38 -6.21
CA GLU A 248 -18.13 13.92 -4.92
C GLU A 248 -19.50 13.37 -4.53
N ARG A 249 -20.35 12.99 -5.49
CA ARG A 249 -21.71 12.49 -5.20
C ARG A 249 -21.69 11.10 -4.60
N LYS A 250 -20.67 10.30 -4.93
CA LYS A 250 -20.49 8.93 -4.42
C LYS A 250 -19.57 8.87 -3.22
N THR A 251 -18.41 9.52 -3.32
CA THR A 251 -17.36 9.44 -2.31
C THR A 251 -17.57 10.43 -1.17
N HIS A 252 -18.39 11.46 -1.39
CA HIS A 252 -18.56 12.62 -0.50
C HIS A 252 -17.27 13.39 -0.20
N VAL A 253 -16.15 13.05 -0.84
CA VAL A 253 -14.91 13.81 -0.73
C VAL A 253 -15.08 15.09 -1.56
N PRO A 254 -14.97 16.28 -0.95
CA PRO A 254 -15.07 17.54 -1.66
C PRO A 254 -14.04 17.63 -2.78
N LEU A 255 -14.46 18.11 -3.96
CA LEU A 255 -13.59 18.22 -5.13
C LEU A 255 -12.33 19.05 -4.85
N ILE A 256 -12.44 20.09 -4.02
CA ILE A 256 -11.30 20.92 -3.61
C ILE A 256 -10.24 20.12 -2.84
N ARG A 257 -10.64 19.12 -2.03
CA ARG A 257 -9.72 18.24 -1.30
C ARG A 257 -8.97 17.33 -2.27
N ALA A 258 -9.70 16.68 -3.17
CA ALA A 258 -9.11 15.79 -4.17
C ALA A 258 -8.14 16.54 -5.11
N LYS A 259 -8.57 17.72 -5.60
CA LYS A 259 -7.75 18.58 -6.46
C LYS A 259 -6.46 19.03 -5.75
N TYR A 260 -6.56 19.45 -4.49
CA TYR A 260 -5.40 19.82 -3.68
C TYR A 260 -4.36 18.68 -3.60
N ARG A 261 -4.81 17.43 -3.35
CA ARG A 261 -3.92 16.25 -3.32
C ARG A 261 -3.25 16.00 -4.67
N ALA A 262 -4.02 16.02 -5.75
CA ALA A 262 -3.52 15.78 -7.09
C ALA A 262 -2.50 16.84 -7.53
N GLU A 263 -2.80 18.12 -7.30
CA GLU A 263 -1.91 19.23 -7.63
C GLU A 263 -0.59 19.17 -6.85
N HIS A 264 -0.65 18.91 -5.54
CA HIS A 264 0.56 18.81 -4.73
C HIS A 264 1.40 17.59 -5.11
N LEU A 265 0.78 16.46 -5.42
CA LEU A 265 1.52 15.29 -5.91
C LEU A 265 2.22 15.59 -7.25
N ALA A 266 1.52 16.23 -8.18
CA ALA A 266 2.09 16.61 -9.48
C ALA A 266 3.26 17.61 -9.35
N ILE A 267 3.14 18.58 -8.43
CA ILE A 267 4.21 19.54 -8.13
C ILE A 267 5.45 18.82 -7.58
N GLU A 268 5.27 17.85 -6.69
CA GLU A 268 6.37 17.09 -6.09
C GLU A 268 7.06 16.18 -7.13
N HIS A 269 6.31 15.53 -8.02
CA HIS A 269 6.89 14.80 -9.17
C HIS A 269 7.69 15.72 -10.09
N MET A 270 7.12 16.88 -10.44
CA MET A 270 7.81 17.88 -11.27
C MET A 270 9.11 18.35 -10.61
N LEU A 271 9.09 18.57 -9.30
CA LEU A 271 10.26 18.94 -8.52
C LEU A 271 11.38 17.90 -8.63
N VAL A 272 11.07 16.63 -8.38
CA VAL A 272 12.06 15.54 -8.47
C VAL A 272 12.65 15.44 -9.87
N HIS A 273 11.82 15.51 -10.92
CA HIS A 273 12.29 15.46 -12.30
C HIS A 273 13.25 16.60 -12.65
N LEU A 274 12.94 17.83 -12.21
CA LEU A 274 13.79 18.97 -12.52
C LEU A 274 15.12 18.93 -11.74
N ILE A 275 15.09 18.45 -10.48
CA ILE A 275 16.31 18.22 -9.69
C ILE A 275 17.17 17.15 -10.36
N ALA A 276 16.56 16.02 -10.77
CA ALA A 276 17.26 14.94 -11.46
C ALA A 276 17.88 15.38 -12.80
N ALA A 277 17.26 16.34 -13.50
CA ALA A 277 17.79 16.95 -14.71
C ALA A 277 18.93 17.96 -14.48
N GLY A 278 19.41 18.13 -13.24
CA GLY A 278 20.52 19.03 -12.90
C GLY A 278 20.15 20.51 -12.86
N LYS A 279 18.85 20.85 -12.86
CA LYS A 279 18.36 22.24 -12.86
C LYS A 279 18.19 22.83 -11.45
N THR A 280 18.93 22.35 -10.46
CA THR A 280 18.68 22.63 -9.03
C THR A 280 18.60 24.12 -8.69
N GLU A 281 19.47 24.96 -9.26
CA GLU A 281 19.42 26.42 -9.01
C GLU A 281 18.25 27.13 -9.70
N GLU A 282 17.91 26.73 -10.93
CA GLU A 282 16.74 27.24 -11.66
C GLU A 282 15.45 26.83 -10.93
N VAL A 283 15.37 25.58 -10.49
CA VAL A 283 14.24 25.04 -9.71
C VAL A 283 14.10 25.77 -8.38
N LEU A 284 15.17 25.92 -7.60
CA LEU A 284 15.11 26.61 -6.32
C LEU A 284 14.70 28.08 -6.49
N THR A 285 15.11 28.72 -7.57
CA THR A 285 14.75 30.11 -7.89
C THR A 285 13.30 30.21 -8.34
N GLU A 286 12.86 29.36 -9.25
CA GLU A 286 11.47 29.30 -9.71
C GLU A 286 10.53 28.88 -8.58
N MET A 287 10.90 27.95 -7.71
CA MET A 287 10.13 27.59 -6.52
C MET A 287 9.99 28.78 -5.55
N LYS A 288 11.05 29.56 -5.32
CA LYS A 288 10.95 30.77 -4.48
C LYS A 288 9.97 31.80 -5.08
N VAL A 289 9.92 31.89 -6.40
CA VAL A 289 9.01 32.78 -7.14
C VAL A 289 7.57 32.21 -7.14
N GLN A 290 7.40 30.94 -7.50
CA GLN A 290 6.12 30.24 -7.59
C GLN A 290 5.50 30.01 -6.23
N PHE A 291 6.17 29.46 -5.21
CA PHE A 291 5.54 29.27 -3.90
C PHE A 291 5.31 30.59 -3.14
N GLY A 292 6.07 31.65 -3.46
CA GLY A 292 5.85 33.00 -2.94
C GLY A 292 4.65 33.72 -3.57
N LEU A 293 4.36 33.49 -4.86
CA LEU A 293 3.27 34.15 -5.61
C LEU A 293 2.03 33.26 -5.84
N ALA A 294 2.18 31.94 -5.94
CA ALA A 294 1.12 30.98 -6.23
C ALA A 294 0.17 30.78 -5.05
N ARG A 295 0.61 31.02 -3.80
CA ARG A 295 -0.31 30.97 -2.65
C ARG A 295 -1.48 31.97 -2.81
N ASP A 296 -1.23 33.11 -3.45
CA ASP A 296 -2.23 34.16 -3.63
C ASP A 296 -2.86 34.11 -5.04
N ALA A 297 -2.10 33.75 -6.09
CA ALA A 297 -2.61 33.66 -7.46
C ALA A 297 -3.38 32.35 -7.77
N HIS A 298 -2.97 31.19 -7.24
CA HIS A 298 -3.71 29.93 -7.46
C HIS A 298 -5.03 29.92 -6.70
N ARG A 299 -5.16 30.59 -5.56
CA ARG A 299 -6.46 30.73 -4.87
C ARG A 299 -7.49 31.46 -5.73
N GLN A 300 -7.06 32.47 -6.49
CA GLN A 300 -7.92 33.21 -7.41
C GLN A 300 -8.23 32.38 -8.66
N ILE A 301 -7.22 31.76 -9.28
CA ILE A 301 -7.38 30.93 -10.49
C ILE A 301 -8.19 29.63 -10.22
N LEU A 302 -8.03 29.01 -9.05
CA LEU A 302 -8.82 27.86 -8.58
C LEU A 302 -10.29 28.23 -8.40
N LEU A 303 -10.60 29.45 -7.94
CA LEU A 303 -11.97 29.94 -7.78
C LEU A 303 -12.60 30.37 -9.11
N ASP A 304 -11.77 30.85 -10.06
CA ASP A 304 -12.24 31.40 -11.33
C ASP A 304 -12.44 30.34 -12.46
N ASN A 305 -11.88 29.12 -12.33
CA ASN A 305 -11.90 28.08 -13.39
C ASN A 305 -12.38 26.69 -12.91
N PHE A 306 -13.43 26.66 -12.09
CA PHE A 306 -13.89 25.43 -11.41
C PHE A 306 -14.41 24.30 -12.33
N ASP A 307 -14.59 24.52 -13.64
CA ASP A 307 -15.37 23.59 -14.48
C ASP A 307 -14.57 22.69 -15.44
N THR A 308 -13.26 22.89 -15.65
CA THR A 308 -12.50 22.03 -16.57
C THR A 308 -11.02 21.91 -16.17
N VAL A 309 -10.60 20.73 -15.72
CA VAL A 309 -9.19 20.36 -15.51
C VAL A 309 -8.72 19.47 -16.67
N PRO A 310 -7.58 19.75 -17.33
CA PRO A 310 -7.02 18.87 -18.37
C PRO A 310 -6.46 17.57 -17.78
N SER A 311 -6.58 16.46 -18.52
CA SER A 311 -6.10 15.14 -18.10
C SER A 311 -4.57 15.04 -18.09
N PHE A 312 -4.02 14.47 -17.02
CA PHE A 312 -2.62 14.02 -16.89
C PHE A 312 -2.51 12.49 -17.05
N PRO A 313 -1.29 11.91 -17.22
CA PRO A 313 -1.11 10.48 -17.46
C PRO A 313 -1.64 9.60 -16.32
N GLU A 314 -2.03 8.38 -16.66
CA GLU A 314 -2.55 7.37 -15.72
C GLU A 314 -1.46 6.82 -14.78
N GLN A 315 -1.88 6.38 -13.59
CA GLN A 315 -1.03 5.76 -12.58
C GLN A 315 -0.34 4.50 -13.14
N GLY A 316 0.99 4.38 -13.02
CA GLY A 316 1.76 3.18 -13.38
C GLY A 316 2.51 3.20 -14.71
N GLN A 317 2.81 4.38 -15.27
CA GLN A 317 3.60 4.51 -16.52
C GLN A 317 5.02 5.12 -16.34
N LEU A 318 5.61 5.00 -15.15
CA LEU A 318 7.04 5.24 -14.94
C LEU A 318 7.70 3.97 -14.42
#